data_AF-A0A023B7P2-F1
#
_entry.id   AF-A0A023B7P2-F1
#
_cell.length_a   1.000
_cell.length_b   1.000
_cell.length_c   1.000
_cell.angle_alpha   90.00
_cell.angle_beta   90.00
_cell.angle_gamma   90.00
#
_symmetry.space_group_name_H-M   'P 1'
#
loop_
_entity.id
_entity.type
_entity.pdbx_description
1 polymer ?
#
loop_
_entity_poly.entity_id
_entity_poly.type
_entity_poly.pdbx_seq_one_letter_code
_entity_poly.pdbx_strand_id
1 'polypeptide(L)'
;MAFHFPCRRSHASSDFRLYALINHEGSYAGGHYEAVCYHQKCQRWYLFDDSTVRLLPEDADIVNNNNYILLFRKIRQASSSEHLSEMLPSTTTLVRKNATITPIKPPTPIKPSKYFKTC
;
A
#
# COMPACT_ATOMS: atom_id res chain seq x y z
N MET A 1 -28.12 -33.19 1.81
CA MET A 1 -27.69 -32.29 0.72
C MET A 1 -26.37 -31.66 1.16
N ALA A 2 -25.24 -32.06 0.56
CA ALA A 2 -23.93 -31.51 0.88
C ALA A 2 -23.49 -30.62 -0.29
N PHE A 3 -23.34 -29.33 -0.04
CA PHE A 3 -22.73 -28.42 -1.00
C PHE A 3 -21.22 -28.60 -0.94
N HIS A 4 -20.70 -29.37 -1.88
CA HIS A 4 -19.26 -29.45 -2.12
C HIS A 4 -18.85 -28.19 -2.88
N PHE A 5 -18.14 -27.27 -2.22
CA PHE A 5 -17.48 -26.16 -2.88
C PHE A 5 -16.11 -26.65 -3.36
N PRO A 6 -15.88 -26.89 -4.66
CA PRO A 6 -14.54 -27.17 -5.14
C PRO A 6 -13.69 -25.92 -4.94
N CYS A 7 -12.76 -26.00 -3.99
CA CYS A 7 -11.70 -25.01 -3.84
C CYS A 7 -10.77 -25.13 -5.06
N ARG A 8 -11.13 -24.50 -6.18
CA ARG A 8 -10.17 -24.20 -7.25
C ARG A 8 -9.35 -22.98 -6.82
N ARG A 9 -8.48 -23.15 -5.82
CA ARG A 9 -7.30 -22.30 -5.74
C ARG A 9 -6.30 -22.89 -6.72
N SER A 10 -6.28 -22.37 -7.95
CA SER A 10 -5.05 -22.44 -8.74
C SER A 10 -3.97 -21.84 -7.86
N HIS A 11 -3.01 -22.67 -7.45
CA HIS A 11 -1.88 -22.27 -6.61
C HIS A 11 -0.89 -21.47 -7.46
N ALA A 12 -1.35 -20.36 -8.06
CA ALA A 12 -0.46 -19.35 -8.59
C ALA A 12 0.35 -18.82 -7.42
N SER A 13 1.69 -18.91 -7.50
CA SER A 13 2.61 -18.34 -6.52
C SER A 13 2.24 -16.88 -6.33
N SER A 14 1.54 -16.60 -5.23
CA SER A 14 1.11 -15.24 -4.93
C SER A 14 2.24 -14.61 -4.17
N ASP A 15 3.13 -13.95 -4.90
CA ASP A 15 4.26 -13.26 -4.29
C ASP A 15 3.74 -11.99 -3.62
N PHE A 16 4.08 -11.82 -2.35
CA PHE A 16 3.74 -10.64 -1.56
C PHE A 16 5.02 -9.98 -1.06
N ARG A 17 5.02 -8.65 -1.02
CA ARG A 17 6.13 -7.87 -0.45
C ARG A 17 5.65 -7.12 0.78
N LEU A 18 6.36 -7.27 1.90
CA LEU A 18 6.19 -6.43 3.07
C LEU A 18 6.54 -4.99 2.71
N TYR A 19 5.69 -4.03 3.06
CA TYR A 19 5.96 -2.61 2.79
C TYR A 19 5.73 -1.71 3.99
N ALA A 20 5.04 -2.19 5.02
CA ALA A 20 4.94 -1.52 6.30
C ALA A 20 4.67 -2.56 7.40
N LEU A 21 5.05 -2.19 8.62
CA LEU A 21 4.68 -2.90 9.84
C LEU A 21 4.41 -1.89 10.95
N ILE A 22 3.58 -2.28 11.91
CA ILE A 22 3.28 -1.50 13.10
C ILE A 22 3.80 -2.29 14.29
N ASN A 23 4.67 -1.66 15.06
CA ASN A 23 5.12 -2.17 16.35
C ASN A 23 4.14 -1.77 17.44
N HIS A 24 4.02 -2.60 18.46
CA HIS A 24 3.33 -2.28 19.69
C HIS A 24 4.20 -2.65 20.88
N GLU A 25 4.55 -1.66 21.69
CA GLU A 25 5.26 -1.87 22.94
C GLU A 25 4.32 -1.56 24.11
N GLY A 26 3.96 -2.58 24.87
CA GLY A 26 3.07 -2.42 26.01
C GLY A 26 2.21 -3.64 26.26
N SER A 27 1.14 -3.42 27.02
CA SER A 27 0.17 -4.43 27.40
C SER A 27 -1.12 -4.30 26.59
N TYR A 28 -2.05 -5.24 26.75
CA TYR A 28 -3.39 -5.11 26.16
C TYR A 28 -4.16 -3.87 26.66
N ALA A 29 -3.84 -3.38 27.86
CA ALA A 29 -4.52 -2.23 28.47
C ALA A 29 -3.98 -0.88 27.96
N GLY A 30 -2.85 -0.90 27.24
CA GLY A 30 -2.21 0.28 26.70
C GLY A 30 -0.74 0.04 26.37
N GLY A 31 -0.22 0.88 25.49
CA GLY A 31 1.14 0.83 24.99
C GLY A 31 1.41 1.96 24.00
N HIS A 32 2.57 1.88 23.34
CA HIS A 32 2.99 2.79 22.29
C HIS A 32 2.99 2.08 20.94
N TYR A 33 2.59 2.79 19.89
CA TYR A 33 2.55 2.26 18.52
C TYR A 33 3.49 3.06 17.64
N GLU A 34 4.39 2.36 16.96
CA GLU A 34 5.31 2.95 16.00
C GLU A 34 5.14 2.28 14.64
N ALA A 35 5.26 3.05 13.56
CA ALA A 35 5.13 2.52 12.22
C ALA A 35 6.50 2.45 11.53
N VAL A 36 6.85 1.30 10.98
CA VAL A 36 8.03 1.13 10.14
C VAL A 36 7.57 0.96 8.70
N CYS A 37 7.90 1.92 7.83
CA CYS A 37 7.44 1.94 6.45
C CYS A 37 8.61 1.88 5.47
N TYR A 38 8.44 1.10 4.39
CA TYR A 38 9.39 1.04 3.29
C TYR A 38 9.11 2.15 2.28
N HIS A 39 10.07 3.05 2.12
CA HIS A 39 9.98 4.11 1.14
C HIS A 39 10.54 3.66 -0.22
N GLN A 40 9.66 3.50 -1.21
CA GLN A 40 10.01 2.91 -2.50
C GLN A 40 11.03 3.68 -3.33
N LYS A 41 11.09 5.01 -3.25
CA LYS A 41 12.01 5.77 -4.13
C LYS A 41 13.43 5.69 -3.61
N CYS A 42 13.61 5.94 -2.32
CA CYS A 42 14.93 5.86 -1.69
C CYS A 42 15.33 4.41 -1.35
N GLN A 43 14.44 3.43 -1.51
CA GLN A 43 14.68 2.01 -1.19
C GLN A 43 15.12 1.77 0.27
N ARG A 44 14.59 2.56 1.22
CA ARG A 44 14.97 2.51 2.64
C ARG A 44 13.77 2.42 3.57
N TRP A 45 14.01 1.87 4.75
CA TRP A 45 13.03 1.80 5.84
C TRP A 45 13.12 3.03 6.74
N TYR A 46 11.95 3.50 7.17
CA TYR A 46 11.81 4.64 8.08
C TYR A 46 10.91 4.25 9.25
N LEU A 47 11.31 4.65 10.45
CA LEU A 47 10.52 4.57 11.68
C LEU A 47 9.78 5.89 11.87
N PHE A 48 8.48 5.80 12.10
CA PHE A 48 7.58 6.90 12.41
C PHE A 48 7.08 6.70 13.84
N ASP A 49 7.48 7.62 14.70
CA ASP A 49 7.22 7.67 16.13
C ASP A 49 6.57 9.03 16.44
N ASP A 50 5.24 9.07 16.40
CA ASP A 50 4.41 10.27 16.47
C ASP A 50 4.86 11.40 15.53
N SER A 51 5.48 12.45 16.08
CA SER A 51 5.98 13.61 15.34
C SER A 51 7.40 13.42 14.80
N THR A 52 8.04 12.31 15.11
CA THR A 52 9.44 12.03 14.79
C THR A 52 9.53 10.99 13.68
N VAL A 53 10.44 11.21 12.73
CA VAL A 53 10.74 10.26 11.67
C VAL A 53 12.22 10.02 11.63
N ARG A 54 12.62 8.74 11.63
CA ARG A 54 14.01 8.32 11.67
C ARG A 54 14.25 7.34 10.53
N LEU A 55 15.39 7.48 9.88
CA LEU A 55 15.86 6.54 8.88
C LEU A 55 16.48 5.33 9.58
N LEU A 56 16.05 4.13 9.23
CA LEU A 56 16.62 2.92 9.81
C LEU A 56 17.94 2.55 9.11
N PRO A 57 18.90 1.97 9.87
CA PRO A 57 20.05 1.27 9.30
C PRO A 57 19.63 0.18 8.31
N GLU A 58 20.51 -0.17 7.37
CA GLU A 58 20.22 -1.18 6.35
C GLU A 58 20.19 -2.60 6.95
N ASP A 59 20.94 -2.83 8.01
CA ASP A 59 21.03 -4.04 8.82
C ASP A 59 20.02 -4.09 9.98
N ALA A 60 19.10 -3.12 10.07
CA ALA A 60 18.10 -3.08 11.13
C ALA A 60 17.16 -4.28 11.05
N ASP A 61 16.98 -4.97 12.18
CA ASP A 61 16.01 -6.04 12.30
C ASP A 61 14.59 -5.49 12.46
N ILE A 62 13.95 -5.27 11.32
CA ILE A 62 12.58 -4.74 11.27
C ILE A 62 11.55 -5.80 11.67
N VAL A 63 11.88 -7.09 11.54
CA VAL A 63 10.97 -8.19 11.85
C VAL A 63 11.30 -8.75 13.22
N ASN A 64 10.56 -8.33 14.24
CA ASN A 64 10.84 -8.70 15.63
C ASN A 64 9.53 -8.95 16.41
N ASN A 65 9.67 -9.36 17.67
CA ASN A 65 8.55 -9.72 18.53
C ASN A 65 7.61 -8.54 18.87
N ASN A 66 8.02 -7.29 18.61
CA ASN A 66 7.19 -6.12 18.85
C ASN A 66 6.26 -5.85 17.66
N ASN A 67 6.45 -6.52 16.51
CA ASN A 67 5.56 -6.35 15.36
C ASN A 67 4.14 -6.86 15.69
N TYR A 68 3.16 -5.97 15.59
CA TYR A 68 1.75 -6.28 15.83
C TYR A 68 0.94 -6.41 14.54
N ILE A 69 1.16 -5.50 13.57
CA ILE A 69 0.43 -5.52 12.29
C ILE A 69 1.45 -5.52 11.14
N LEU A 70 1.30 -6.46 10.21
CA LEU A 70 2.13 -6.55 9.01
C LEU A 70 1.31 -6.22 7.77
N LEU A 71 1.80 -5.27 6.95
CA LEU A 71 1.14 -4.86 5.72
C LEU A 71 1.92 -5.34 4.50
N PHE A 72 1.27 -6.22 3.75
CA PHE A 72 1.80 -6.80 2.52
C PHE A 72 1.06 -6.27 1.29
N ARG A 73 1.80 -6.13 0.19
CA ARG A 73 1.23 -5.84 -1.13
C ARG A 73 1.49 -7.00 -2.07
N LYS A 74 0.49 -7.33 -2.89
CA LYS A 74 0.63 -8.33 -3.94
C LYS A 74 1.61 -7.83 -5.01
N ILE A 75 2.61 -8.63 -5.34
CA ILE A 75 3.46 -8.40 -6.50
C ILE A 75 2.64 -8.77 -7.72
N ARG A 76 2.46 -7.81 -8.64
CA ARG A 76 1.84 -8.10 -9.93
C ARG A 76 2.83 -8.99 -10.68
N GLN A 77 2.45 -10.23 -10.97
CA GLN A 77 3.15 -10.99 -11.98
C GLN A 77 2.98 -10.21 -13.28
N ALA A 78 4.09 -9.81 -13.89
CA ALA A 78 4.06 -9.35 -15.26
C ALA A 78 3.62 -10.56 -16.10
N SER A 79 2.32 -10.68 -16.34
CA SER A 79 1.84 -11.58 -17.38
C SER A 79 2.54 -11.13 -18.65
N SER A 80 3.39 -11.98 -19.21
CA SER A 80 3.93 -11.82 -20.55
C SER A 80 2.74 -11.71 -21.51
N SER A 81 2.30 -10.49 -21.77
CA SER A 81 1.30 -10.10 -22.75
C SER A 81 1.78 -8.83 -23.45
N GLU A 82 3.05 -8.83 -23.83
CA GLU A 82 3.63 -7.87 -24.77
C GLU A 82 3.45 -8.42 -26.20
N HIS A 83 2.21 -8.63 -26.66
CA HIS A 83 1.97 -8.89 -28.09
C HIS A 83 0.55 -8.65 -28.63
N LEU A 84 -0.29 -7.77 -28.06
CA LEU A 84 -1.62 -7.52 -28.65
C LEU A 84 -2.11 -6.06 -28.60
N SER A 85 -1.23 -5.07 -28.83
CA SER A 85 -1.69 -3.70 -29.07
C SER A 85 -1.07 -3.08 -30.32
N GLU A 86 -1.31 -3.71 -31.46
CA GLU A 86 -1.41 -3.00 -32.73
C GLU A 86 -2.74 -3.42 -33.36
N MET A 87 -3.78 -2.61 -33.14
CA MET A 87 -5.01 -2.44 -33.96
C MET A 87 -6.07 -1.69 -33.11
N LEU A 88 -6.06 -0.35 -33.19
CA LEU A 88 -7.09 0.58 -32.65
C LEU A 88 -8.39 0.50 -33.50
N PRO A 89 -9.56 1.10 -33.09
CA PRO A 89 -9.77 2.56 -33.20
C PRO A 89 -10.69 3.20 -32.13
N SER A 90 -10.66 4.53 -32.16
CA SER A 90 -11.23 5.55 -31.30
C SER A 90 -12.76 5.58 -31.14
N THR A 91 -13.19 6.36 -30.13
CA THR A 91 -14.45 7.13 -30.02
C THR A 91 -15.66 6.41 -29.42
N THR A 92 -16.16 6.89 -28.27
CA THR A 92 -17.53 7.42 -28.11
C THR A 92 -17.65 8.15 -26.77
N THR A 93 -17.93 9.45 -26.86
CA THR A 93 -18.29 10.36 -25.78
C THR A 93 -19.66 10.02 -25.19
N LEU A 94 -19.77 9.84 -23.87
CA LEU A 94 -21.06 9.87 -23.16
C LEU A 94 -21.25 11.20 -22.45
N VAL A 95 -22.14 12.02 -23.02
CA VAL A 95 -22.74 13.21 -22.42
C VAL A 95 -23.85 12.76 -21.47
N ARG A 96 -23.78 13.10 -20.18
CA ARG A 96 -24.96 13.08 -19.29
C ARG A 96 -25.08 14.40 -18.52
N LYS A 97 -26.29 14.94 -18.62
CA LYS A 97 -26.78 16.26 -18.22
C LYS A 97 -26.89 16.43 -16.68
N ASN A 98 -26.24 17.49 -16.20
CA ASN A 98 -26.49 18.41 -15.07
C ASN A 98 -27.45 18.04 -13.90
N ALA A 99 -26.85 17.93 -12.71
CA ALA A 99 -27.47 18.32 -11.43
C ALA A 99 -26.67 19.50 -10.86
N THR A 100 -27.34 20.53 -10.34
CA THR A 100 -26.69 21.69 -9.70
C THR A 100 -25.97 21.25 -8.44
N ILE A 101 -24.69 20.90 -8.59
CA ILE A 101 -23.76 20.60 -7.50
C ILE A 101 -22.98 21.90 -7.25
N THR A 102 -23.22 22.53 -6.10
CA THR A 102 -22.37 23.61 -5.59
C THR A 102 -20.92 23.12 -5.60
N PRO A 103 -19.92 23.95 -6.00
CA PRO A 103 -18.54 23.49 -6.06
C PRO A 103 -18.12 22.98 -4.68
N ILE A 104 -17.96 21.66 -4.55
CA ILE A 104 -17.28 21.09 -3.39
C ILE A 104 -15.85 21.60 -3.52
N LYS A 105 -15.44 22.48 -2.60
CA LYS A 105 -14.07 22.96 -2.52
C LYS A 105 -13.17 21.72 -2.56
N PRO A 106 -12.24 21.62 -3.52
CA PRO A 106 -11.38 20.45 -3.61
C PRO A 106 -10.74 20.23 -2.23
N PRO A 107 -10.67 18.98 -1.72
CA PRO A 107 -9.91 18.72 -0.51
C PRO A 107 -8.54 19.33 -0.74
N THR A 108 -8.16 20.26 0.14
CA THR A 108 -6.86 20.92 0.04
C THR A 108 -5.81 19.83 -0.11
N PRO A 109 -4.87 19.95 -1.07
CA PRO A 109 -3.80 18.99 -1.21
C PRO A 109 -3.17 18.81 0.16
N ILE A 110 -3.24 17.59 0.70
CA ILE A 110 -2.50 17.25 1.91
C ILE A 110 -1.06 17.52 1.53
N LYS A 111 -0.49 18.58 2.10
CA LYS A 111 0.90 18.92 1.84
C LYS A 111 1.68 17.65 2.16
N PRO A 112 2.52 17.14 1.23
CA PRO A 112 3.34 15.98 1.54
C PRO A 112 4.04 16.29 2.86
N SER A 113 3.94 15.37 3.83
CA SER A 113 4.63 15.56 5.10
C SER A 113 6.10 15.85 4.77
N LYS A 114 6.75 16.70 5.57
CA LYS A 114 8.11 17.19 5.28
C LYS A 114 9.11 16.04 5.00
N TYR A 115 8.77 14.83 5.41
CA TYR A 115 9.51 13.57 5.23
C TYR A 115 9.40 12.95 3.83
N PHE A 116 8.49 13.41 2.96
CA PHE A 116 8.37 12.94 1.57
C PHE A 116 9.23 13.72 0.57
N LYS A 117 9.96 14.75 1.04
CA LYS A 117 10.81 15.60 0.21
C LYS A 117 12.28 15.40 0.58
N THR A 118 12.87 14.28 0.20
CA THR A 118 14.30 14.08 -0.12
C THR A 118 14.60 12.58 -0.12
N CYS A 119 14.76 12.01 -1.31
CA CYS A 119 16.08 11.47 -1.62
C CYS A 119 16.83 12.64 -2.28
#